data_AF-A0A6N2X1L9-F1
#
_entry.id   AF-A0A6N2X1L9-F1
#
_cell.length_a   1.000
_cell.length_b   1.000
_cell.length_c   1.000
_cell.angle_alpha   90.00
_cell.angle_beta   90.00
_cell.angle_gamma   90.00
#
_symmetry.space_group_name_H-M   'P 1'
#
loop_
_entity.id
_entity.type
_entity.pdbx_description
1 polymer ?
#
loop_
_entity_poly.entity_id
_entity_poly.type
_entity_poly.pdbx_seq_one_letter_code
_entity_poly.pdbx_strand_id
1 'polypeptide(L)'
;MAKPKNLEQLRAEKEQVETQLAQEQHKLERLENRKKYLEKGERQKRTHRLCNLGGTIESLAPEFKDLTRTEMTELMEYIFSLPEVQRAVRHMTIIHISQANREKELKADGTISSERHAD
;
A
#
# COMPACT_ATOMS: atom_id res chain seq x y z
N MET A 1 10.09 42.68 31.42
CA MET A 1 9.21 42.96 30.25
C MET A 1 10.10 43.00 29.01
N ALA A 2 9.75 42.26 27.95
CA ALA A 2 10.53 42.29 26.71
C ALA A 2 10.49 43.71 26.13
N LYS A 3 11.65 44.24 25.70
CA LYS A 3 11.74 45.54 25.04
C LYS A 3 10.83 45.54 23.80
N PRO A 4 10.01 46.58 23.58
CA PRO A 4 9.19 46.65 22.38
C PRO A 4 10.11 46.71 21.14
N LYS A 5 9.84 45.84 20.17
CA LYS A 5 10.58 45.78 18.91
C LYS A 5 10.34 47.05 18.11
N ASN A 6 11.39 47.54 17.45
CA ASN A 6 11.27 48.67 16.54
C ASN A 6 10.61 48.22 15.21
N LEU A 7 9.98 49.14 14.49
CA LEU A 7 9.25 48.93 13.24
C LEU A 7 10.09 48.20 12.17
N GLU A 8 11.39 48.49 12.12
CA GLU A 8 12.34 47.83 11.22
C GLU A 8 12.59 46.36 11.58
N GLN A 9 12.66 46.04 12.89
CA GLN A 9 12.80 44.67 13.36
C GLN A 9 11.56 43.83 13.02
N LEU A 10 10.36 44.41 13.15
CA LEU A 10 9.12 43.75 12.76
C LEU A 10 9.03 43.50 11.25
N ARG A 11 9.56 44.41 10.42
CA ARG A 11 9.62 44.20 8.96
C ARG A 11 10.57 43.07 8.58
N ALA A 12 11.76 43.03 9.19
CA ALA A 12 12.72 41.95 8.96
C ALA A 12 12.17 40.58 9.41
N GLU A 13 11.50 40.52 10.56
CA GLU A 13 10.84 39.29 11.03
C GLU A 13 9.72 38.85 10.09
N LYS A 14 8.91 39.79 9.59
CA LYS A 14 7.87 39.48 8.61
C LYS A 14 8.46 38.87 7.33
N GLU A 15 9.51 39.47 6.78
CA GLU A 15 10.16 38.98 5.56
C GLU A 15 10.78 37.57 5.76
N GLN A 16 11.39 37.33 6.92
CA GLN A 16 11.90 36.00 7.29
C GLN A 16 10.78 34.96 7.39
N VAL A 17 9.67 35.31 8.04
CA VAL A 17 8.51 34.41 8.18
C VAL A 17 7.85 34.15 6.83
N GLU A 18 7.73 35.16 5.96
CA GLU A 18 7.21 35.01 4.60
C GLU A 18 8.10 34.07 3.76
N THR A 19 9.42 34.18 3.90
CA THR A 19 10.37 33.28 3.23
C THR A 19 10.22 31.84 3.74
N GLN A 20 10.13 31.65 5.05
CA GLN A 20 9.92 30.32 5.66
C GLN A 20 8.56 29.73 5.24
N LEU A 21 7.51 30.54 5.18
CA LEU A 21 6.19 30.11 4.74
C LEU A 21 6.25 29.61 3.30
N ALA A 22 6.91 30.34 2.39
CA ALA A 22 7.09 29.90 1.01
C ALA A 22 7.85 28.57 0.93
N GLN A 23 8.91 28.38 1.73
CA GLN A 23 9.67 27.13 1.78
C GLN A 23 8.81 25.94 2.25
N GLU A 24 8.04 26.10 3.32
CA GLU A 24 7.15 25.04 3.82
C GLU A 24 5.98 24.77 2.86
N GLN A 25 5.47 25.79 2.16
CA GLN A 25 4.47 25.60 1.10
C GLN A 25 5.02 24.74 -0.04
N HIS A 26 6.24 25.02 -0.52
CA HIS A 26 6.88 24.19 -1.55
C HIS A 26 7.14 22.75 -1.07
N LYS A 27 7.53 22.58 0.20
CA LYS A 27 7.71 21.25 0.79
C LYS A 27 6.41 20.47 0.88
N LEU A 28 5.31 21.14 1.27
CA LEU A 28 3.98 20.56 1.28
C LEU A 28 3.58 20.08 -0.12
N GLU A 29 3.72 20.93 -1.12
CA GLU A 29 3.42 20.59 -2.52
C GLU A 29 4.22 19.36 -3.00
N ARG A 30 5.51 19.30 -2.67
CA ARG A 30 6.36 18.13 -2.99
C ARG A 30 5.85 16.86 -2.33
N LEU A 31 5.42 16.93 -1.06
CA LEU A 31 4.89 15.78 -0.34
C LEU A 31 3.54 15.32 -0.92
N GLU A 32 2.66 16.25 -1.28
CA GLU A 32 1.41 15.93 -1.95
C GLU A 32 1.63 15.26 -3.31
N ASN A 33 2.58 15.77 -4.10
CA ASN A 33 2.96 15.16 -5.37
C ASN A 33 3.56 13.76 -5.17
N ARG A 34 4.38 13.57 -4.12
CA ARG A 34 4.93 12.26 -3.78
C ARG A 34 3.83 11.27 -3.38
N LYS A 35 2.85 11.72 -2.59
CA LYS A 35 1.67 10.92 -2.21
C LYS A 35 0.90 10.46 -3.45
N LYS A 36 0.54 11.39 -4.34
CA LYS A 36 -0.15 11.07 -5.61
C LYS A 36 0.62 10.06 -6.47
N TYR A 37 1.94 10.20 -6.55
CA TYR A 37 2.80 9.26 -7.28
C TYR A 37 2.75 7.85 -6.68
N LEU A 38 2.87 7.73 -5.35
CA LEU A 38 2.82 6.44 -4.66
C LEU A 38 1.44 5.79 -4.80
N GLU A 39 0.36 6.54 -4.64
CA GLU A 39 -1.01 6.06 -4.83
C GLU A 39 -1.24 5.55 -6.26
N LYS A 40 -0.71 6.26 -7.27
CA LYS A 40 -0.74 5.80 -8.67
C LYS A 40 0.02 4.49 -8.84
N GLY A 41 1.21 4.38 -8.24
CA GLY A 41 2.02 3.16 -8.27
C GLY A 41 1.29 1.96 -7.65
N GLU A 42 0.68 2.13 -6.48
CA GLU A 42 -0.10 1.08 -5.82
C GLU A 42 -1.35 0.70 -6.62
N ARG A 43 -2.03 1.67 -7.22
CA ARG A 43 -3.14 1.40 -8.15
C ARG A 43 -2.69 0.57 -9.35
N GLN A 44 -1.55 0.90 -9.95
CA GLN A 44 -1.01 0.16 -11.10
C GLN A 44 -0.66 -1.29 -10.71
N LYS A 45 0.01 -1.49 -9.57
CA LYS A 45 0.30 -2.84 -9.03
C LYS A 45 -0.99 -3.64 -8.79
N ARG A 46 -2.01 -3.00 -8.20
CA ARG A 46 -3.31 -3.63 -7.97
C ARG A 46 -3.96 -4.04 -9.30
N THR A 47 -3.99 -3.16 -10.30
CA THR A 47 -4.54 -3.47 -11.62
C THR A 47 -3.82 -4.65 -12.25
N HIS A 48 -2.48 -4.66 -12.27
CA HIS A 48 -1.71 -5.77 -12.83
C HIS A 48 -2.02 -7.10 -12.11
N ARG A 49 -2.06 -7.09 -10.77
CA ARG A 49 -2.44 -8.28 -9.99
C ARG A 49 -3.84 -8.78 -10.35
N LEU A 50 -4.82 -7.88 -10.48
CA LEU A 50 -6.19 -8.25 -10.84
C LEU A 50 -6.27 -8.81 -12.27
N CYS A 51 -5.54 -8.23 -13.22
CA CYS A 51 -5.45 -8.77 -14.58
C CYS A 51 -4.84 -10.17 -14.60
N ASN A 52 -3.77 -10.43 -13.82
CA ASN A 52 -3.16 -11.76 -13.76
C ASN A 52 -4.11 -12.81 -13.16
N LEU A 53 -4.86 -12.43 -12.12
CA LEU A 53 -5.88 -13.30 -11.53
C LEU A 53 -7.03 -13.56 -12.51
N GLY A 54 -7.50 -12.52 -13.21
CA GLY A 54 -8.51 -12.66 -14.26
C GLY A 54 -8.04 -13.58 -15.38
N GLY A 55 -6.81 -13.40 -15.86
CA GLY A 55 -6.20 -14.27 -16.88
C GLY A 55 -6.03 -15.72 -16.42
N THR A 56 -5.84 -15.97 -15.12
CA THR A 56 -5.83 -17.33 -14.57
C THR A 56 -7.21 -17.97 -14.67
N ILE A 57 -8.28 -17.23 -14.34
CA ILE A 57 -9.66 -17.73 -14.48
C ILE A 57 -9.99 -17.97 -15.95
N GLU A 58 -9.68 -17.01 -16.83
CA GLU A 58 -9.92 -17.14 -18.28
C GLU A 58 -9.16 -18.33 -18.89
N SER A 59 -7.95 -18.62 -18.42
CA SER A 59 -7.18 -19.79 -18.86
C SER A 59 -7.80 -21.12 -18.41
N LEU A 60 -8.50 -21.13 -17.27
CA LEU A 60 -9.17 -22.32 -16.73
C LEU A 60 -10.56 -22.53 -17.33
N ALA A 61 -11.25 -21.45 -17.66
CA ALA A 61 -12.61 -21.45 -18.20
C ALA A 61 -12.73 -20.31 -19.24
N PRO A 62 -12.38 -20.57 -20.51
CA PRO A 62 -12.39 -19.56 -21.58
C PRO A 62 -13.74 -18.87 -21.79
N GLU A 63 -14.84 -19.53 -21.41
CA GLU A 63 -16.20 -19.00 -21.44
C GLU A 63 -16.36 -17.73 -20.60
N PHE A 64 -15.51 -17.54 -19.58
CA PHE A 64 -15.50 -16.31 -18.78
C PHE A 64 -15.19 -15.05 -19.59
N LYS A 65 -14.49 -15.17 -20.72
CA LYS A 65 -14.08 -14.03 -21.53
C LYS A 65 -15.27 -13.23 -22.08
N ASP A 66 -16.34 -13.93 -22.44
CA ASP A 66 -17.49 -13.33 -23.13
C ASP A 66 -18.61 -12.92 -22.16
N LEU A 67 -18.49 -13.26 -20.88
CA LEU A 67 -19.46 -12.84 -19.86
C LEU A 67 -19.35 -11.34 -19.59
N THR A 68 -20.49 -10.68 -19.41
CA THR A 68 -20.54 -9.33 -18.88
C THR A 68 -20.16 -9.31 -17.41
N ARG A 69 -19.82 -8.13 -16.89
CA ARG A 69 -19.52 -7.96 -15.47
C ARG A 69 -20.65 -8.43 -14.56
N THR A 70 -21.91 -8.22 -14.95
CA THR A 70 -23.08 -8.64 -14.17
C THR A 70 -23.18 -10.16 -14.14
N GLU A 71 -23.11 -10.83 -15.29
CA GLU A 71 -23.16 -12.29 -15.39
C GLU A 71 -22.01 -12.95 -14.63
N MET A 72 -20.79 -12.40 -14.72
CA MET A 72 -19.66 -12.87 -13.91
C MET A 72 -19.93 -12.72 -12.41
N THR A 73 -20.55 -11.62 -11.99
CA THR A 73 -20.83 -11.36 -10.57
C THR A 73 -21.87 -12.35 -10.05
N GLU A 74 -22.97 -12.54 -10.76
CA GLU A 74 -24.02 -13.50 -10.39
C GLU A 74 -23.48 -14.94 -10.34
N LEU A 75 -22.67 -15.33 -11.32
CA LEU A 75 -22.02 -16.64 -11.35
C LEU A 75 -21.07 -16.82 -10.15
N MET A 76 -20.25 -15.81 -9.85
CA MET A 76 -19.33 -15.85 -8.70
C MET A 76 -20.08 -15.91 -7.38
N GLU A 77 -21.15 -15.13 -7.21
CA GLU A 77 -22.00 -15.17 -6.01
C GLU A 77 -22.59 -16.57 -5.80
N TYR A 78 -23.12 -17.18 -6.86
CA TYR A 78 -23.59 -18.56 -6.80
C TYR A 78 -22.47 -19.54 -6.44
N ILE A 79 -21.33 -19.51 -7.14
CA ILE A 79 -20.20 -20.42 -6.88
C ILE A 79 -19.69 -20.28 -5.44
N PHE A 80 -19.51 -19.05 -4.93
CA PHE A 80 -19.05 -18.80 -3.57
C PHE A 80 -20.13 -19.04 -2.50
N SER A 81 -21.39 -19.22 -2.88
CA SER A 81 -22.44 -19.70 -1.97
C SER A 81 -22.31 -21.21 -1.67
N LEU A 82 -21.62 -21.97 -2.54
CA LEU A 82 -21.47 -23.42 -2.40
C LEU A 82 -20.59 -23.76 -1.17
N PRO A 83 -21.06 -24.62 -0.24
CA PRO A 83 -20.32 -24.96 0.97
C PRO A 83 -18.91 -25.52 0.71
N GLU A 84 -18.75 -26.30 -0.36
CA GLU A 84 -17.48 -26.91 -0.79
C GLU A 84 -16.46 -25.83 -1.15
N VAL A 85 -16.88 -24.84 -1.93
CA VAL A 85 -16.03 -23.72 -2.35
C VAL A 85 -15.65 -22.88 -1.14
N GLN A 86 -16.60 -22.57 -0.26
CA GLN A 86 -16.29 -21.84 0.97
C GLN A 86 -15.30 -22.58 1.87
N ARG A 87 -15.42 -23.91 2.01
CA ARG A 87 -14.46 -24.74 2.74
C ARG A 87 -13.07 -24.69 2.09
N ALA A 88 -12.99 -24.83 0.77
CA ALA A 88 -11.73 -24.76 0.03
C ALA A 88 -11.04 -23.39 0.19
N VAL A 89 -11.79 -22.29 0.08
CA VAL A 89 -11.27 -20.92 0.29
C VAL A 89 -10.76 -20.74 1.72
N ARG A 90 -11.51 -21.19 2.73
CA ARG A 90 -11.08 -21.14 4.13
C ARG A 90 -9.79 -21.95 4.36
N HIS A 91 -9.73 -23.17 3.85
CA HIS A 91 -8.54 -24.02 3.97
C HIS A 91 -7.30 -23.37 3.33
N MET A 92 -7.43 -22.83 2.12
CA MET A 92 -6.33 -22.14 1.45
C MET A 92 -5.88 -20.89 2.21
N THR A 93 -6.82 -20.14 2.79
CA THR A 93 -6.53 -18.96 3.62
C THR A 93 -5.72 -19.34 4.86
N ILE A 94 -6.09 -20.42 5.55
CA ILE A 94 -5.36 -20.94 6.71
C ILE A 94 -3.93 -21.33 6.32
N ILE A 95 -3.76 -22.07 5.21
CA ILE A 95 -2.45 -22.47 4.71
C ILE A 95 -1.60 -21.23 4.42
N HIS A 96 -2.13 -20.24 3.71
CA HIS A 96 -1.40 -19.01 3.39
C HIS A 96 -0.92 -18.26 4.65
N ILE A 97 -1.79 -18.10 5.66
CA ILE A 97 -1.43 -17.45 6.93
C ILE A 97 -0.32 -18.23 7.63
N SER A 98 -0.44 -19.56 7.71
CA SER A 98 0.57 -20.41 8.36
C SER A 98 1.94 -20.29 7.70
N GLN A 99 1.98 -20.24 6.36
CA GLN A 99 3.21 -20.06 5.58
C GLN A 99 3.82 -18.67 5.80
N ALA A 100 2.99 -17.63 5.73
CA ALA A 100 3.45 -16.26 5.95
C ALA A 100 4.01 -16.05 7.37
N ASN A 101 3.45 -16.72 8.38
CA ASN A 101 3.97 -16.69 9.74
C ASN A 101 5.30 -17.44 9.85
N ARG A 102 5.40 -18.64 9.26
CA ARG A 102 6.64 -19.41 9.22
C ARG A 102 7.78 -18.66 8.53
N GLU A 103 7.50 -17.96 7.44
CA GLU A 103 8.50 -17.13 6.75
C GLU A 103 8.99 -15.94 7.60
N LYS A 104 8.13 -15.39 8.47
CA LYS A 104 8.52 -14.31 9.39
C LYS A 104 9.40 -14.85 10.52
N GLU A 105 9.07 -16.01 11.07
CA GLU A 105 9.86 -16.69 12.11
C GLU A 105 11.28 -17.01 11.60
N LEU A 106 11.40 -17.59 10.40
CA LEU A 106 12.71 -17.91 9.80
C LEU A 106 13.58 -16.66 9.55
N LYS A 107 12.96 -15.51 9.23
CA LYS A 107 13.67 -14.23 9.05
C LYS A 107 14.09 -13.62 10.39
N ALA A 108 13.32 -13.84 11.45
CA ALA A 108 13.66 -13.39 12.79
C ALA A 108 14.84 -14.19 13.37
N ASP A 109 14.85 -15.52 13.21
CA ASP A 109 15.92 -16.39 13.71
C ASP A 109 17.26 -16.17 12.97
N GLY A 110 17.23 -15.83 11.68
CA GLY A 110 18.43 -15.48 10.91
C GLY A 110 19.12 -14.16 11.32
N THR A 111 18.52 -13.37 12.21
CA THR A 111 19.07 -12.09 12.68
C THR A 111 19.82 -12.22 14.03
N ILE A 112 19.79 -13.40 14.67
CA ILE A 112 20.46 -13.61 15.97
C ILE A 112 21.93 -14.04 15.77
N SER A 113 22.81 -13.03 15.86
CA SER A 113 24.22 -13.07 16.28
C SER A 113 25.31 -13.59 15.32
N SER A 114 26.04 -12.65 14.73
CA SER A 114 27.46 -12.81 14.37
C SER A 114 28.27 -11.57 14.79
N GLU A 115 28.12 -11.13 16.03
CA GLU A 115 29.15 -10.33 16.72
C GLU A 115 29.84 -11.24 17.74
N ARG A 116 30.73 -12.10 17.26
CA ARG A 116 31.81 -12.60 18.11
C ARG A 116 32.89 -11.53 18.10
N HIS A 117 32.90 -10.70 19.14
CA HIS A 117 34.10 -9.97 19.53
C HIS A 117 35.22 -10.99 19.76
N ALA A 118 36.30 -10.86 18.99
CA ALA A 118 37.58 -11.50 19.30
C ALA A 118 38.38 -10.48 20.13
N ASP A 119 38.66 -10.87 21.38
CA ASP A 119 39.77 -10.32 22.19
C ASP A 119 41.12 -10.70 21.58
#